data_AF-A0AAE8H7U7-F1
#
_entry.id   AF-A0AAE8H7U7-F1
#
_cell.length_a   1.000
_cell.length_b   1.000
_cell.length_c   1.000
_cell.angle_alpha   90.00
_cell.angle_beta   90.00
_cell.angle_gamma   90.00
#
_symmetry.space_group_name_H-M   'P 1'
#
loop_
_entity.id
_entity.type
_entity.pdbx_description
1 polymer ?
#
loop_
_entity_poly.entity_id
_entity_poly.type
_entity_poly.pdbx_seq_one_letter_code
_entity_poly.pdbx_strand_id
1 'polypeptide(L)'
;MTPIQRKKSVAAHSTRDGAPQHEVDTNRALARWLAQILGLKFAGSYDPQQHAGRDLYLLPTQTIVGQEQARALNIQGPDDLWGGYVDHAFICTKAISHGLLGPDAKAPEGWSAQFCEQVRDVVLDGLSVFALGDAREAATRLLYSGPIRLKPVHACAGRGQQVIRSLDELDAVLARPEAAAMFNDGVVLEQDLHDVVTHSVGQSFIGDYVLSYCGQQYLTRDGQGEEVYGGSNLLVVPGDYADLLALALPDDVRLAVEQARVFDAAADQCYPGFYASRRNYDIAQGLDSQGQRRSGVLEQSWRMGGASSAEVAALQSFINHPGLKAIYVSSVETYEHQALPADAIEVYRGPAEHSEFLLKYVTVNSYDG
;
A
#
# COMPACT_ATOMS: atom_id res chain seq x y z
N MET A 1 16.34 13.86 8.60
CA MET A 1 16.43 13.63 7.15
C MET A 1 17.47 14.58 6.59
N THR A 2 18.23 14.13 5.59
CA THR A 2 19.24 14.93 4.90
C THR A 2 18.56 15.56 3.67
N PRO A 3 18.86 16.81 3.28
CA PRO A 3 18.30 17.40 2.07
C PRO A 3 18.58 16.50 0.86
N ILE A 4 17.59 16.25 -0.01
CA ILE A 4 17.84 15.56 -1.28
C ILE A 4 18.96 16.30 -1.99
N GLN A 5 20.04 15.58 -2.28
CA GLN A 5 21.17 16.16 -2.97
C GLN A 5 20.70 16.70 -4.33
N ARG A 6 20.84 18.03 -4.53
CA ARG A 6 20.45 18.75 -5.76
C ARG A 6 21.09 18.23 -7.06
N LYS A 7 21.97 17.22 -6.98
CA LYS A 7 22.60 16.56 -8.13
C LYS A 7 21.86 15.31 -8.61
N LYS A 8 20.93 14.76 -7.82
CA LYS A 8 20.16 13.57 -8.21
C LYS A 8 19.21 13.87 -9.37
N SER A 9 18.92 12.84 -10.15
CA SER A 9 17.83 12.86 -11.15
C SER A 9 16.75 11.87 -10.74
N VAL A 10 15.49 12.22 -10.95
CA VAL A 10 14.36 11.34 -10.65
C VAL A 10 14.13 10.39 -11.81
N ALA A 11 14.01 9.09 -11.53
CA ALA A 11 13.74 8.07 -12.54
C ALA A 11 12.53 7.21 -12.15
N ALA A 12 11.66 6.96 -13.12
CA ALA A 12 10.53 6.05 -13.01
C ALA A 12 11.04 4.60 -13.05
N HIS A 13 10.70 3.74 -12.10
CA HIS A 13 11.18 2.36 -12.08
C HIS A 13 10.02 1.36 -12.05
N SER A 14 9.59 0.95 -13.25
CA SER A 14 8.72 -0.21 -13.40
C SER A 14 9.54 -1.48 -13.13
N THR A 15 9.23 -2.20 -12.05
CA THR A 15 10.00 -3.36 -11.58
C THR A 15 9.39 -4.68 -12.01
N ARG A 16 8.10 -4.68 -12.40
CA ARG A 16 7.39 -5.88 -12.86
C ARG A 16 7.59 -6.08 -14.36
N ASP A 17 8.14 -7.23 -14.74
CA ASP A 17 8.17 -7.67 -16.13
C ASP A 17 6.74 -7.85 -16.66
N GLY A 18 6.48 -7.30 -17.85
CA GLY A 18 5.14 -7.32 -18.44
C GLY A 18 4.12 -6.46 -17.70
N ALA A 19 4.56 -5.48 -16.89
CA ALA A 19 3.65 -4.52 -16.27
C ALA A 19 2.73 -3.87 -17.32
N PRO A 20 1.42 -3.71 -17.03
CA PRO A 20 0.48 -3.03 -17.89
C PRO A 20 0.97 -1.64 -18.27
N GLN A 21 0.80 -1.27 -19.54
CA GLN A 21 1.30 0.01 -20.04
C GLN A 21 0.77 1.22 -19.26
N HIS A 22 -0.49 1.17 -18.81
CA HIS A 22 -1.09 2.23 -18.00
C HIS A 22 -0.40 2.42 -16.64
N GLU A 23 0.10 1.35 -16.01
CA GLU A 23 0.88 1.43 -14.76
C GLU A 23 2.25 2.07 -15.02
N VAL A 24 2.92 1.66 -16.10
CA VAL A 24 4.22 2.20 -16.53
C VAL A 24 4.11 3.69 -16.85
N ASP A 25 3.08 4.08 -17.59
CA ASP A 25 2.84 5.47 -17.99
C ASP A 25 2.46 6.34 -16.79
N THR A 26 1.65 5.81 -15.86
CA THR A 26 1.34 6.47 -14.58
C THR A 26 2.61 6.69 -13.76
N ASN A 27 3.45 5.67 -13.61
CA ASN A 27 4.73 5.77 -12.90
C ASN A 27 5.64 6.83 -13.51
N ARG A 28 5.72 6.88 -14.85
CA ARG A 28 6.48 7.90 -15.58
C ARG A 28 5.93 9.31 -15.39
N ALA A 29 4.60 9.47 -15.38
CA ALA A 29 3.94 10.75 -15.14
C ALA A 29 4.23 11.26 -13.72
N LEU A 30 4.08 10.41 -12.71
CA LEU A 30 4.35 10.75 -11.31
C LEU A 30 5.83 11.07 -11.06
N ALA A 31 6.76 10.29 -11.63
CA ALA A 31 8.19 10.57 -11.52
C ALA A 31 8.59 11.91 -12.16
N ARG A 32 8.00 12.23 -13.32
CA ARG A 32 8.21 13.53 -13.97
C ARG A 32 7.65 14.68 -13.13
N TRP A 33 6.44 14.51 -12.60
CA TRP A 33 5.80 15.51 -11.75
C TRP A 33 6.62 15.75 -10.48
N LEU A 34 7.07 14.69 -9.82
CA LEU A 34 7.91 14.79 -8.64
C LEU A 34 9.26 15.47 -8.94
N ALA A 35 9.90 15.16 -10.07
CA ALA A 35 11.11 15.85 -10.51
C ALA A 35 10.89 17.36 -10.64
N GLN A 36 9.76 17.77 -11.24
CA GLN A 36 9.40 19.16 -11.40
C GLN A 36 9.19 19.85 -10.05
N ILE A 37 8.46 19.21 -9.13
CA ILE A 37 8.20 19.75 -7.78
C ILE A 37 9.50 19.95 -7.01
N LEU A 38 10.42 18.98 -7.10
CA LEU A 38 11.70 19.03 -6.39
C LEU A 38 12.77 19.88 -7.09
N GLY A 39 12.50 20.40 -8.28
CA GLY A 39 13.49 21.13 -9.09
C GLY A 39 14.65 20.24 -9.56
N LEU A 40 14.41 18.94 -9.73
CA LEU A 40 15.38 17.94 -10.18
C LEU A 40 15.20 17.62 -11.67
N LYS A 41 16.23 17.03 -12.28
CA LYS A 41 16.11 16.52 -13.65
C LYS A 41 15.30 15.23 -13.66
N PHE A 42 14.38 15.11 -14.61
CA PHE A 42 13.70 13.86 -14.89
C PHE A 42 14.54 13.02 -15.86
N ALA A 43 14.92 11.81 -15.47
CA ALA A 43 15.78 10.91 -16.24
C ALA A 43 15.01 9.91 -17.12
N GLY A 44 13.67 9.97 -17.13
CA GLY A 44 12.85 8.99 -17.86
C GLY A 44 12.62 7.72 -17.04
N SER A 45 12.38 6.61 -17.74
CA SER A 45 12.31 5.29 -17.13
C SER A 45 13.71 4.76 -16.84
N TYR A 46 13.87 4.04 -15.74
CA TYR A 46 15.12 3.40 -15.38
C TYR A 46 15.55 2.42 -16.49
N ASP A 47 16.80 2.51 -16.91
CA ASP A 47 17.43 1.67 -17.92
C ASP A 47 18.83 1.33 -17.37
N PRO A 48 19.11 0.06 -17.03
CA PRO A 48 20.41 -0.35 -16.51
C PRO A 48 21.58 0.13 -17.38
N GLN A 49 21.44 0.17 -18.70
CA GLN A 49 22.52 0.57 -19.61
C GLN A 49 22.85 2.06 -19.50
N GLN A 50 21.86 2.89 -19.17
CA GLN A 50 22.02 4.34 -19.07
C GLN A 50 22.25 4.82 -17.64
N HIS A 51 21.73 4.07 -16.68
CA HIS A 51 21.53 4.53 -15.31
C HIS A 51 22.35 3.76 -14.26
N ALA A 52 22.96 2.62 -14.59
CA ALA A 52 23.80 1.88 -13.64
C ALA A 52 24.88 2.78 -13.02
N GLY A 53 25.00 2.72 -11.68
CA GLY A 53 25.97 3.48 -10.89
C GLY A 53 25.73 5.00 -10.82
N ARG A 54 24.64 5.52 -11.40
CA ARG A 54 24.27 6.93 -11.24
C ARG A 54 23.60 7.17 -9.88
N ASP A 55 23.67 8.41 -9.43
CA ASP A 55 22.96 8.88 -8.25
C ASP A 55 21.53 9.32 -8.64
N LEU A 56 20.56 8.46 -8.34
CA LEU A 56 19.16 8.61 -8.74
C LEU A 56 18.23 8.69 -7.53
N TYR A 57 17.10 9.35 -7.74
CA TYR A 57 15.94 9.24 -6.86
C TYR A 57 14.88 8.41 -7.57
N LEU A 58 14.70 7.16 -7.14
CA LEU A 58 13.88 6.17 -7.85
C LEU A 58 12.42 6.20 -7.40
N LEU A 59 11.49 6.04 -8.33
CA LEU A 59 10.07 5.80 -8.05
C LEU A 59 9.71 4.37 -8.43
N PRO A 60 9.93 3.39 -7.53
CA PRO A 60 9.66 2.00 -7.85
C PRO A 60 8.16 1.67 -7.75
N THR A 61 7.69 0.89 -8.71
CA THR A 61 6.30 0.37 -8.73
C THR A 61 6.09 -0.80 -7.78
N GLN A 62 7.16 -1.39 -7.23
CA GLN A 62 7.13 -2.39 -6.17
C GLN A 62 8.13 -2.03 -5.08
N THR A 63 7.97 -2.62 -3.89
CA THR A 63 8.99 -2.49 -2.83
C THR A 63 10.25 -3.21 -3.31
N ILE A 64 11.42 -2.62 -3.06
CA ILE A 64 12.71 -3.24 -3.41
C ILE A 64 12.97 -4.38 -2.44
N VAL A 65 13.33 -5.56 -2.96
CA VAL A 65 13.52 -6.77 -2.15
C VAL A 65 14.96 -7.24 -2.24
N GLY A 66 15.61 -7.33 -1.09
CA GLY A 66 16.92 -7.93 -0.94
C GLY A 66 18.09 -7.05 -1.39
N GLN A 67 19.24 -7.26 -0.73
CA GLN A 67 20.43 -6.41 -0.89
C GLN A 67 20.99 -6.40 -2.32
N GLU A 68 20.80 -7.48 -3.09
CA GLU A 68 21.27 -7.55 -4.47
C GLU A 68 20.56 -6.52 -5.36
N GLN A 69 19.22 -6.43 -5.25
CA GLN A 69 18.45 -5.47 -6.02
C GLN A 69 18.78 -4.02 -5.61
N ALA A 70 18.88 -3.75 -4.31
CA ALA A 70 19.26 -2.43 -3.81
C ALA A 70 20.65 -2.00 -4.32
N ARG A 71 21.65 -2.89 -4.28
CA ARG A 71 23.00 -2.63 -4.80
C ARG A 71 23.02 -2.38 -6.30
N ALA A 72 22.28 -3.17 -7.09
CA ALA A 72 22.19 -2.98 -8.54
C ALA A 72 21.60 -1.61 -8.92
N LEU A 73 20.69 -1.10 -8.09
CA LEU A 73 20.04 0.20 -8.25
C LEU A 73 20.80 1.36 -7.59
N ASN A 74 21.94 1.08 -6.92
CA ASN A 74 22.70 2.05 -6.12
C ASN A 74 21.86 2.74 -5.01
N ILE A 75 20.91 2.01 -4.41
CA ILE A 75 20.11 2.46 -3.27
C ILE A 75 20.90 2.21 -1.99
N GLN A 76 21.16 3.25 -1.22
CA GLN A 76 21.85 3.24 0.07
C GLN A 76 20.89 3.47 1.25
N GLY A 77 19.72 4.06 1.01
CA GLY A 77 18.73 4.28 2.05
C GLY A 77 17.46 5.01 1.56
N PRO A 78 16.63 5.52 2.49
CA PRO A 78 15.34 6.13 2.18
C PRO A 78 15.45 7.41 1.34
N ASP A 79 16.61 8.07 1.32
CA ASP A 79 16.85 9.28 0.53
C ASP A 79 17.12 8.99 -0.99
N ASP A 80 17.11 7.73 -1.41
CA ASP A 80 17.39 7.29 -2.80
C ASP A 80 16.14 6.83 -3.55
N LEU A 81 14.99 6.72 -2.89
CA LEU A 81 13.74 6.34 -3.54
C LEU A 81 12.55 7.05 -2.90
N TRP A 82 11.42 7.07 -3.61
CA TRP A 82 10.09 7.28 -3.05
C TRP A 82 9.33 5.95 -3.07
N GLY A 83 9.50 5.17 -1.99
CA GLY A 83 9.08 3.78 -1.87
C GLY A 83 9.78 3.13 -0.66
N GLY A 84 9.90 1.81 -0.64
CA GLY A 84 10.57 1.08 0.43
C GLY A 84 11.47 -0.05 -0.02
N TYR A 85 12.23 -0.55 0.94
CA TYR A 85 13.14 -1.68 0.86
C TYR A 85 12.86 -2.66 1.99
N VAL A 86 12.91 -3.96 1.67
CA VAL A 86 12.78 -5.06 2.64
C VAL A 86 13.79 -6.15 2.32
N ASP A 87 14.27 -6.88 3.32
CA ASP A 87 15.23 -7.98 3.09
C ASP A 87 14.57 -9.21 2.46
N HIS A 88 13.30 -9.49 2.79
CA HIS A 88 12.56 -10.65 2.33
C HIS A 88 11.19 -10.25 1.76
N ALA A 89 10.80 -10.88 0.64
CA ALA A 89 9.62 -10.48 -0.13
C ALA A 89 8.30 -10.53 0.66
N PHE A 90 8.14 -11.48 1.60
CA PHE A 90 6.89 -11.61 2.35
C PHE A 90 6.57 -10.35 3.19
N ILE A 91 7.60 -9.61 3.61
CA ILE A 91 7.51 -8.39 4.44
C ILE A 91 6.72 -7.31 3.70
N CYS A 92 6.83 -7.25 2.37
CA CYS A 92 6.07 -6.30 1.56
C CYS A 92 4.72 -6.86 1.06
N THR A 93 4.19 -7.90 1.70
CA THR A 93 2.86 -8.47 1.42
C THR A 93 1.97 -8.40 2.67
N LYS A 94 0.67 -8.64 2.51
CA LYS A 94 -0.25 -8.77 3.66
C LYS A 94 0.02 -9.93 4.60
N ALA A 95 0.92 -10.86 4.26
CA ALA A 95 1.33 -11.92 5.18
C ALA A 95 1.93 -11.36 6.47
N ILE A 96 2.61 -10.21 6.40
CA ILE A 96 3.26 -9.61 7.55
C ILE A 96 2.27 -9.25 8.67
N SER A 97 0.99 -9.00 8.35
CA SER A 97 -0.02 -8.56 9.31
C SER A 97 -0.38 -9.59 10.37
N HIS A 98 -0.09 -10.87 10.18
CA HIS A 98 -0.59 -11.95 11.06
C HIS A 98 0.51 -12.91 11.49
N GLY A 99 0.37 -13.44 12.71
CA GLY A 99 1.21 -14.53 13.20
C GLY A 99 0.97 -15.86 12.47
N LEU A 100 1.79 -16.86 12.81
CA LEU A 100 1.61 -18.24 12.31
C LEU A 100 0.75 -19.06 13.27
N LEU A 101 0.30 -20.23 12.82
CA LEU A 101 -0.52 -21.16 13.62
C LEU A 101 0.11 -21.48 15.00
N GLY A 102 1.43 -21.69 15.02
CA GLY A 102 2.21 -21.96 16.22
C GLY A 102 3.71 -22.04 15.93
N PRO A 103 4.55 -22.34 16.93
CA PRO A 103 6.02 -22.39 16.79
C PRO A 103 6.54 -23.39 15.76
N ASP A 104 5.79 -24.48 15.52
CA ASP A 104 6.16 -25.55 14.59
C ASP A 104 5.64 -25.30 13.15
N ALA A 105 4.86 -24.24 12.93
CA ALA A 105 4.31 -23.90 11.63
C ALA A 105 5.41 -23.45 10.66
N LYS A 106 5.20 -23.67 9.35
CA LYS A 106 6.18 -23.25 8.35
C LYS A 106 6.25 -21.72 8.29
N ALA A 107 7.47 -21.19 8.42
CA ALA A 107 7.77 -19.77 8.33
C ALA A 107 8.73 -19.49 7.15
N PRO A 108 8.56 -18.37 6.41
CA PRO A 108 9.57 -17.92 5.48
C PRO A 108 10.83 -17.44 6.22
N GLU A 109 11.96 -17.45 5.53
CA GLU A 109 13.19 -16.85 6.07
C GLU A 109 12.96 -15.36 6.42
N GLY A 110 13.48 -14.93 7.57
CA GLY A 110 13.32 -13.56 8.05
C GLY A 110 12.02 -13.29 8.81
N TRP A 111 11.19 -14.31 9.07
CA TRP A 111 9.95 -14.14 9.84
C TRP A 111 10.22 -13.62 11.26
N SER A 112 9.47 -12.60 11.67
CA SER A 112 9.58 -12.00 13.00
C SER A 112 8.33 -12.30 13.84
N ALA A 113 8.45 -13.23 14.78
CA ALA A 113 7.39 -13.49 15.75
C ALA A 113 7.13 -12.26 16.64
N GLN A 114 8.18 -11.51 16.97
CA GLN A 114 8.09 -10.27 17.74
C GLN A 114 7.25 -9.20 17.02
N PHE A 115 7.40 -9.05 15.70
CA PHE A 115 6.55 -8.14 14.93
C PHE A 115 5.07 -8.51 15.09
N CYS A 116 4.75 -9.79 14.89
CA CYS A 116 3.39 -10.31 14.99
C CYS A 116 2.79 -10.13 16.40
N GLU A 117 3.62 -10.22 17.45
CA GLU A 117 3.20 -9.93 18.82
C GLU A 117 2.90 -8.44 19.02
N GLN A 118 3.74 -7.55 18.49
CA GLN A 118 3.57 -6.10 18.63
C GLN A 118 2.35 -5.55 17.87
N VAL A 119 2.02 -6.12 16.71
CA VAL A 119 0.90 -5.63 15.89
C VAL A 119 -0.44 -6.31 16.18
N ARG A 120 -0.48 -7.34 17.05
CA ARG A 120 -1.66 -8.17 17.30
C ARG A 120 -2.95 -7.38 17.55
N ASP A 121 -2.85 -6.30 18.33
CA ASP A 121 -4.03 -5.52 18.74
C ASP A 121 -4.42 -4.44 17.72
N VAL A 122 -3.67 -4.30 16.62
CA VAL A 122 -3.91 -3.32 15.56
C VAL A 122 -4.19 -3.95 14.20
N VAL A 123 -4.32 -5.27 14.15
CA VAL A 123 -4.75 -6.06 12.98
C VAL A 123 -6.05 -6.81 13.32
N LEU A 124 -6.73 -7.36 12.31
CA LEU A 124 -7.86 -8.26 12.55
C LEU A 124 -7.38 -9.62 13.08
N ASP A 125 -8.26 -10.39 13.70
CA ASP A 125 -7.93 -11.77 14.07
C ASP A 125 -7.59 -12.57 12.82
N GLY A 126 -6.38 -13.11 12.74
CA GLY A 126 -5.92 -13.85 11.57
C GLY A 126 -4.62 -14.61 11.75
N LEU A 127 -4.27 -15.37 10.72
CA LEU A 127 -3.08 -16.20 10.62
C LEU A 127 -2.52 -16.16 9.19
N SER A 128 -1.20 -16.10 9.10
CA SER A 128 -0.46 -16.33 7.86
C SER A 128 -0.07 -17.81 7.76
N VAL A 129 -0.25 -18.40 6.59
CA VAL A 129 -0.08 -19.83 6.33
C VAL A 129 0.83 -20.02 5.11
N PHE A 130 1.95 -20.72 5.30
CA PHE A 130 2.96 -21.00 4.25
C PHE A 130 3.12 -22.49 3.92
N ALA A 131 2.22 -23.33 4.45
CA ALA A 131 2.14 -24.75 4.16
C ALA A 131 0.69 -25.21 4.10
N LEU A 132 0.38 -26.08 3.14
CA LEU A 132 -0.94 -26.68 3.03
C LEU A 132 -1.34 -27.47 4.30
N GLY A 133 -0.37 -28.10 4.96
CA GLY A 133 -0.58 -28.89 6.19
C GLY A 133 -1.09 -28.06 7.37
N ASP A 134 -0.72 -26.79 7.44
CA ASP A 134 -1.09 -25.89 8.54
C ASP A 134 -2.49 -25.27 8.32
N ALA A 135 -3.01 -25.32 7.09
CA ALA A 135 -4.18 -24.56 6.67
C ALA A 135 -5.47 -24.96 7.41
N ARG A 136 -5.70 -26.27 7.56
CA ARG A 136 -6.94 -26.79 8.16
C ARG A 136 -7.04 -26.44 9.65
N GLU A 137 -5.94 -26.56 10.38
CA GLU A 137 -5.90 -26.22 11.81
C GLU A 137 -6.01 -24.71 12.03
N ALA A 138 -5.31 -23.91 11.21
CA ALA A 138 -5.42 -22.45 11.23
C ALA A 138 -6.87 -21.99 11.01
N ALA A 139 -7.54 -22.54 10.00
CA ALA A 139 -8.94 -22.23 9.73
C ALA A 139 -9.87 -22.74 10.85
N THR A 140 -9.62 -23.92 11.41
CA THR A 140 -10.42 -24.47 12.52
C THR A 140 -10.43 -23.50 13.71
N ARG A 141 -9.27 -22.94 14.05
CA ARG A 141 -9.14 -21.95 15.13
C ARG A 141 -9.91 -20.67 14.85
N LEU A 142 -9.79 -20.12 13.63
CA LEU A 142 -10.37 -18.84 13.28
C LEU A 142 -11.89 -18.92 13.05
N LEU A 143 -12.38 -20.02 12.45
CA LEU A 143 -13.81 -20.22 12.15
C LEU A 143 -14.69 -20.31 13.41
N TYR A 144 -14.09 -20.52 14.59
CA TYR A 144 -14.81 -20.47 15.87
C TYR A 144 -15.46 -19.09 16.12
N SER A 145 -14.85 -18.02 15.61
CA SER A 145 -15.32 -16.63 15.79
C SER A 145 -16.19 -16.13 14.63
N GLY A 146 -16.41 -16.93 13.59
CA GLY A 146 -17.21 -16.59 12.41
C GLY A 146 -16.49 -16.86 11.08
N PRO A 147 -17.08 -16.45 9.94
CA PRO A 147 -16.46 -16.60 8.63
C PRO A 147 -15.10 -15.93 8.55
N ILE A 148 -14.21 -16.51 7.73
CA ILE A 148 -12.87 -15.99 7.49
C ILE A 148 -12.68 -15.67 6.01
N ARG A 149 -11.79 -14.74 5.71
CA ARG A 149 -11.37 -14.39 4.37
C ARG A 149 -10.00 -14.98 4.08
N LEU A 150 -9.93 -15.75 3.01
CA LEU A 150 -8.69 -16.26 2.43
C LEU A 150 -8.14 -15.23 1.44
N LYS A 151 -6.86 -14.86 1.59
CA LYS A 151 -6.18 -13.88 0.72
C LYS A 151 -4.81 -14.39 0.25
N PRO A 152 -4.61 -14.76 -1.03
CA PRO A 152 -3.30 -15.14 -1.56
C PRO A 152 -2.30 -13.98 -1.55
N VAL A 153 -1.11 -14.12 -0.95
CA VAL A 153 -0.23 -12.98 -0.56
C VAL A 153 0.25 -12.09 -1.72
N HIS A 154 0.30 -12.62 -2.94
CA HIS A 154 0.72 -11.89 -4.14
C HIS A 154 -0.44 -11.22 -4.90
N ALA A 155 -1.69 -11.48 -4.52
CA ALA A 155 -2.84 -10.86 -5.16
C ALA A 155 -3.04 -9.40 -4.68
N CYS A 156 -3.34 -8.50 -5.61
CA CYS A 156 -3.58 -7.08 -5.36
C CYS A 156 -5.06 -6.71 -5.55
N ALA A 157 -5.50 -5.64 -4.88
CA ALA A 157 -6.81 -5.00 -5.09
C ALA A 157 -8.01 -5.97 -4.97
N GLY A 158 -8.06 -6.77 -3.89
CA GLY A 158 -9.21 -7.65 -3.64
C GLY A 158 -9.27 -8.93 -4.48
N ARG A 159 -8.51 -9.02 -5.59
CA ARG A 159 -8.59 -10.16 -6.52
C ARG A 159 -8.19 -11.47 -5.85
N GLY A 160 -8.89 -12.55 -6.18
CA GLY A 160 -8.59 -13.89 -5.67
C GLY A 160 -8.88 -14.12 -4.18
N GLN A 161 -9.55 -13.17 -3.51
CA GLN A 161 -9.98 -13.35 -2.13
C GLN A 161 -11.28 -14.14 -2.08
N GLN A 162 -11.41 -15.04 -1.11
CA GLN A 162 -12.60 -15.88 -0.94
C GLN A 162 -13.04 -15.90 0.52
N VAL A 163 -14.34 -15.72 0.77
CA VAL A 163 -14.92 -15.93 2.10
C VAL A 163 -15.17 -17.43 2.31
N ILE A 164 -14.71 -17.94 3.44
CA ILE A 164 -14.81 -19.32 3.90
C ILE A 164 -15.67 -19.34 5.16
N ARG A 165 -16.80 -20.04 5.11
CA ARG A 165 -17.79 -20.10 6.20
C ARG A 165 -17.75 -21.40 6.99
N SER A 166 -17.03 -22.40 6.49
CA SER A 166 -16.94 -23.72 7.12
C SER A 166 -15.65 -24.44 6.73
N LEU A 167 -15.33 -25.49 7.47
CA LEU A 167 -14.22 -26.37 7.14
C LEU A 167 -14.46 -27.14 5.82
N ASP A 168 -15.70 -27.43 5.46
CA ASP A 168 -16.03 -28.07 4.18
C ASP A 168 -15.73 -27.14 2.99
N GLU A 169 -16.05 -25.85 3.13
CA GLU A 169 -15.68 -24.83 2.12
C GLU A 169 -14.15 -24.69 2.00
N LEU A 170 -13.43 -24.76 3.13
CA LEU A 170 -11.97 -24.78 3.11
C LEU A 170 -11.44 -26.03 2.42
N ASP A 171 -11.95 -27.22 2.74
CA ASP A 171 -11.51 -28.48 2.14
C ASP A 171 -11.70 -28.47 0.63
N ALA A 172 -12.79 -27.86 0.14
CA ALA A 172 -13.00 -27.65 -1.28
C ALA A 172 -11.93 -26.75 -1.92
N VAL A 173 -11.43 -25.74 -1.20
CA VAL A 173 -10.28 -24.93 -1.64
C VAL A 173 -8.99 -25.76 -1.62
N LEU A 174 -8.74 -26.50 -0.53
CA LEU A 174 -7.52 -27.30 -0.37
C LEU A 174 -7.42 -28.46 -1.38
N ALA A 175 -8.56 -28.94 -1.89
CA ALA A 175 -8.63 -29.97 -2.93
C ALA A 175 -8.33 -29.45 -4.35
N ARG A 176 -8.23 -28.13 -4.57
CA ARG A 176 -7.90 -27.58 -5.89
C ARG A 176 -6.47 -27.94 -6.29
N PRO A 177 -6.19 -28.24 -7.57
CA PRO A 177 -4.84 -28.59 -8.04
C PRO A 177 -3.76 -27.56 -7.68
N GLU A 178 -4.11 -26.29 -7.69
CA GLU A 178 -3.24 -25.15 -7.42
C GLU A 178 -3.06 -24.84 -5.92
N ALA A 179 -3.83 -25.47 -5.03
CA ALA A 179 -3.86 -25.12 -3.60
C ALA A 179 -2.48 -25.28 -2.93
N ALA A 180 -1.77 -26.38 -3.23
CA ALA A 180 -0.46 -26.62 -2.65
C ALA A 180 0.55 -25.52 -3.03
N ALA A 181 0.53 -25.04 -4.27
CA ALA A 181 1.39 -23.94 -4.71
C ALA A 181 0.98 -22.64 -4.01
N MET A 182 -0.30 -22.30 -4.03
CA MET A 182 -0.85 -21.09 -3.39
C MET A 182 -0.49 -20.99 -1.89
N PHE A 183 -0.66 -22.09 -1.13
CA PHE A 183 -0.31 -22.10 0.29
C PHE A 183 1.20 -22.11 0.53
N ASN A 184 2.01 -22.64 -0.39
CA ASN A 184 3.47 -22.57 -0.26
C ASN A 184 4.01 -21.16 -0.54
N ASP A 185 3.38 -20.41 -1.44
CA ASP A 185 3.69 -19.00 -1.71
C ASP A 185 3.23 -18.10 -0.55
N GLY A 186 2.10 -18.45 0.08
CA GLY A 186 1.58 -17.83 1.28
C GLY A 186 0.13 -17.39 1.14
N VAL A 187 -0.63 -17.59 2.21
CA VAL A 187 -2.04 -17.21 2.31
C VAL A 187 -2.28 -16.55 3.67
N VAL A 188 -3.06 -15.48 3.69
CA VAL A 188 -3.65 -14.95 4.92
C VAL A 188 -5.05 -15.52 5.08
N LEU A 189 -5.34 -16.04 6.27
CA LEU A 189 -6.68 -16.34 6.76
C LEU A 189 -7.00 -15.34 7.86
N GLU A 190 -8.00 -14.50 7.69
CA GLU A 190 -8.37 -13.49 8.70
C GLU A 190 -9.89 -13.39 8.86
N GLN A 191 -10.35 -12.77 9.94
CA GLN A 191 -11.77 -12.49 10.17
C GLN A 191 -12.40 -11.77 8.98
N ASP A 192 -13.54 -12.28 8.49
CA ASP A 192 -14.34 -11.58 7.49
C ASP A 192 -15.23 -10.52 8.16
N LEU A 193 -15.25 -9.32 7.60
CA LEU A 193 -16.07 -8.20 8.06
C LEU A 193 -17.15 -7.87 7.02
N HIS A 194 -18.29 -7.36 7.49
CA HIS A 194 -19.33 -6.76 6.67
C HIS A 194 -19.39 -5.24 6.88
N ASP A 195 -20.04 -4.54 5.94
CA ASP A 195 -20.16 -3.07 5.92
C ASP A 195 -18.81 -2.36 6.06
N VAL A 196 -17.82 -2.85 5.30
CA VAL A 196 -16.42 -2.44 5.44
C VAL A 196 -16.18 -1.09 4.80
N VAL A 197 -15.57 -0.20 5.58
CA VAL A 197 -14.90 1.01 5.12
C VAL A 197 -13.40 0.76 5.19
N THR A 198 -12.68 1.07 4.11
CA THR A 198 -11.22 1.02 4.09
C THR A 198 -10.66 2.43 4.16
N HIS A 199 -9.86 2.69 5.20
CA HIS A 199 -9.10 3.91 5.33
C HIS A 199 -7.70 3.73 4.74
N SER A 200 -7.19 4.81 4.16
CA SER A 200 -5.79 4.94 3.75
C SER A 200 -5.13 5.92 4.71
N VAL A 201 -4.14 5.44 5.45
CA VAL A 201 -3.32 6.26 6.34
C VAL A 201 -1.87 6.11 5.93
N GLY A 202 -1.16 7.22 5.80
CA GLY A 202 0.22 7.16 5.38
C GLY A 202 1.04 8.37 5.72
N GLN A 203 2.33 8.22 5.47
CA GLN A 203 3.35 9.23 5.67
C GLN A 203 4.39 9.12 4.56
N SER A 204 4.70 10.25 3.94
CA SER A 204 5.68 10.35 2.87
C SER A 204 6.81 11.30 3.29
N PHE A 205 8.04 10.84 3.06
CA PHE A 205 9.30 11.53 3.31
C PHE A 205 9.95 11.83 1.96
N ILE A 206 9.95 13.08 1.54
CA ILE A 206 10.41 13.49 0.22
C ILE A 206 11.33 14.71 0.40
N GLY A 207 12.64 14.48 0.41
CA GLY A 207 13.61 15.54 0.66
C GLY A 207 13.48 16.10 2.06
N ASP A 208 13.26 17.41 2.17
CA ASP A 208 13.05 18.08 3.45
C ASP A 208 11.58 18.06 3.89
N TYR A 209 10.69 17.45 3.09
CA TYR A 209 9.26 17.43 3.33
C TYR A 209 8.83 16.12 3.96
N VAL A 210 8.03 16.26 5.03
CA VAL A 210 7.22 15.18 5.58
C VAL A 210 5.77 15.58 5.37
N LEU A 211 4.95 14.65 4.91
CA LEU A 211 3.50 14.82 4.83
C LEU A 211 2.83 13.55 5.36
N SER A 212 1.77 13.74 6.13
CA SER A 212 0.97 12.66 6.70
C SER A 212 -0.48 12.82 6.31
N TYR A 213 -1.18 11.70 6.14
CA TYR A 213 -2.57 11.71 5.69
C TYR A 213 -3.39 10.60 6.31
N CYS A 214 -4.70 10.85 6.36
CA CYS A 214 -5.72 9.85 6.56
C CYS A 214 -6.87 10.13 5.61
N GLY A 215 -7.59 9.09 5.21
CA GLY A 215 -8.71 9.25 4.31
C GLY A 215 -9.43 7.96 4.04
N GLN A 216 -10.46 8.02 3.22
CA GLN A 216 -11.26 6.86 2.86
C GLN A 216 -11.02 6.48 1.40
N GLN A 217 -10.89 5.17 1.17
CA GLN A 217 -10.86 4.58 -0.16
C GLN A 217 -12.29 4.33 -0.66
N TYR A 218 -12.48 4.34 -1.97
CA TYR A 218 -13.73 3.94 -2.58
C TYR A 218 -13.46 3.05 -3.80
N LEU A 219 -14.47 2.25 -4.15
CA LEU A 219 -14.40 1.31 -5.26
C LEU A 219 -15.06 1.93 -6.51
N THR A 220 -14.61 1.47 -7.67
CA THR A 220 -15.24 1.70 -8.97
C THR A 220 -15.43 0.34 -9.66
N ARG A 221 -16.23 0.30 -10.73
CA ARG A 221 -16.30 -0.87 -11.60
C ARG A 221 -15.33 -0.72 -12.75
N ASP A 222 -14.60 -1.80 -13.06
CA ASP A 222 -13.76 -1.86 -14.26
C ASP A 222 -14.59 -2.17 -15.52
N GLY A 223 -13.92 -2.27 -16.67
CA GLY A 223 -14.57 -2.58 -17.96
C GLY A 223 -15.27 -3.93 -18.02
N GLN A 224 -15.04 -4.81 -17.05
CA GLN A 224 -15.70 -6.13 -16.91
C GLN A 224 -16.81 -6.11 -15.85
N GLY A 225 -17.02 -4.99 -15.16
CA GLY A 225 -18.02 -4.83 -14.12
C GLY A 225 -17.55 -5.27 -12.72
N GLU A 226 -16.30 -5.68 -12.59
CA GLU A 226 -15.67 -6.10 -11.32
C GLU A 226 -15.36 -4.88 -10.46
N GLU A 227 -15.53 -5.01 -9.15
CA GLU A 227 -15.20 -3.94 -8.21
C GLU A 227 -13.68 -3.87 -8.01
N VAL A 228 -13.11 -2.70 -8.30
CA VAL A 228 -11.69 -2.39 -8.19
C VAL A 228 -11.50 -1.08 -7.46
N TYR A 229 -10.27 -0.77 -7.04
CA TYR A 229 -9.95 0.52 -6.44
C TYR A 229 -10.32 1.68 -7.37
N GLY A 230 -11.14 2.62 -6.88
CA GLY A 230 -11.60 3.80 -7.61
C GLY A 230 -10.94 5.10 -7.16
N GLY A 231 -10.17 5.09 -6.08
CA GLY A 231 -9.50 6.27 -5.55
C GLY A 231 -9.55 6.39 -4.04
N SER A 232 -8.97 7.48 -3.54
CA SER A 232 -8.97 7.85 -2.13
C SER A 232 -9.25 9.33 -1.95
N ASN A 233 -10.10 9.67 -0.97
CA ASN A 233 -10.28 11.03 -0.49
C ASN A 233 -9.45 11.20 0.78
N LEU A 234 -8.39 12.01 0.71
CA LEU A 234 -7.39 12.18 1.76
C LEU A 234 -7.48 13.57 2.38
N LEU A 235 -7.38 13.63 3.70
CA LEU A 235 -6.97 14.80 4.46
C LEU A 235 -5.46 14.70 4.68
N VAL A 236 -4.71 15.69 4.18
CA VAL A 236 -3.25 15.69 4.23
C VAL A 236 -2.76 16.89 5.02
N VAL A 237 -1.75 16.69 5.86
CA VAL A 237 -1.05 17.75 6.61
C VAL A 237 0.44 17.74 6.26
N PRO A 238 1.12 18.90 6.29
CA PRO A 238 2.57 18.90 6.39
C PRO A 238 2.97 18.44 7.80
N GLY A 239 3.99 17.60 7.89
CA GLY A 239 4.48 17.03 9.14
C GLY A 239 4.10 15.58 9.36
N ASP A 240 4.25 15.12 10.59
CA ASP A 240 4.15 13.72 10.97
C ASP A 240 2.74 13.32 11.44
N TYR A 241 2.59 12.08 11.96
CA TYR A 241 1.30 11.61 12.45
C TYR A 241 0.80 12.39 13.68
N ALA A 242 1.68 13.00 14.47
CA ALA A 242 1.28 13.86 15.59
C ALA A 242 0.64 15.15 15.06
N ASP A 243 1.17 15.74 13.99
CA ASP A 243 0.56 16.89 13.31
C ASP A 243 -0.83 16.53 12.76
N LEU A 244 -0.98 15.34 12.19
CA LEU A 244 -2.28 14.84 11.70
C LEU A 244 -3.28 14.65 12.85
N LEU A 245 -2.85 14.03 13.95
CA LEU A 245 -3.69 13.75 15.12
C LEU A 245 -4.04 15.01 15.92
N ALA A 246 -3.34 16.12 15.72
CA ALA A 246 -3.68 17.42 16.29
C ALA A 246 -4.94 18.04 15.66
N LEU A 247 -5.35 17.58 14.48
CA LEU A 247 -6.63 17.96 13.89
C LEU A 247 -7.80 17.32 14.65
N ALA A 248 -8.98 17.95 14.53
CA ALA A 248 -10.24 17.38 15.02
C ALA A 248 -10.72 16.27 14.08
N LEU A 249 -10.16 15.07 14.25
CA LEU A 249 -10.55 13.86 13.52
C LEU A 249 -11.72 13.14 14.21
N PRO A 250 -12.65 12.56 13.45
CA PRO A 250 -13.59 11.56 13.96
C PRO A 250 -12.86 10.41 14.69
N ASP A 251 -13.48 9.83 15.71
CA ASP A 251 -12.85 8.82 16.59
C ASP A 251 -12.39 7.57 15.83
N ASP A 252 -13.17 7.15 14.82
CA ASP A 252 -12.88 6.01 13.95
C ASP A 252 -11.66 6.29 13.05
N VAL A 253 -11.56 7.48 12.47
CA VAL A 253 -10.40 7.92 11.70
C VAL A 253 -9.16 8.06 12.60
N ARG A 254 -9.32 8.58 13.83
CA ARG A 254 -8.24 8.67 14.82
C ARG A 254 -7.70 7.29 15.17
N LEU A 255 -8.59 6.32 15.42
CA LEU A 255 -8.21 4.93 15.67
C LEU A 255 -7.43 4.34 14.49
N ALA A 256 -7.85 4.58 13.25
CA ALA A 256 -7.13 4.10 12.07
C ALA A 256 -5.70 4.67 11.99
N VAL A 257 -5.52 5.94 12.34
CA VAL A 257 -4.18 6.56 12.39
C VAL A 257 -3.32 5.96 13.50
N GLU A 258 -3.89 5.73 14.69
CA GLU A 258 -3.16 5.10 15.80
C GLU A 258 -2.74 3.67 15.48
N GLN A 259 -3.60 2.89 14.84
CA GLN A 259 -3.29 1.52 14.39
C GLN A 259 -2.16 1.51 13.36
N ALA A 260 -2.20 2.41 12.37
CA ALA A 260 -1.14 2.56 11.39
C ALA A 260 0.21 2.93 12.06
N ARG A 261 0.21 3.82 13.06
CA ARG A 261 1.42 4.20 13.82
C ARG A 261 2.06 3.03 14.56
N VAL A 262 1.24 2.20 15.21
CA VAL A 262 1.75 1.03 15.94
C VAL A 262 2.36 0.02 14.97
N PHE A 263 1.67 -0.26 13.86
CA PHE A 263 2.17 -1.16 12.82
C PHE A 263 3.49 -0.67 12.21
N ASP A 264 3.55 0.62 11.86
CA ASP A 264 4.72 1.29 11.30
C ASP A 264 5.93 1.23 12.24
N ALA A 265 5.71 1.56 13.52
CA ALA A 265 6.76 1.51 14.54
C ALA A 265 7.26 0.08 14.80
N ALA A 266 6.37 -0.91 14.73
CA ALA A 266 6.75 -2.32 14.84
C ALA A 266 7.62 -2.76 13.66
N ALA A 267 7.35 -2.27 12.44
CA ALA A 267 8.15 -2.59 11.26
C ALA A 267 9.59 -2.07 11.41
N ASP A 268 9.75 -0.81 11.82
CA ASP A 268 11.07 -0.22 12.07
C ASP A 268 11.84 -0.95 13.19
N GLN A 269 11.16 -1.41 14.23
CA GLN A 269 11.79 -2.10 15.37
C GLN A 269 12.19 -3.54 15.04
N CYS A 270 11.35 -4.26 14.31
CA CYS A 270 11.47 -5.70 14.14
C CYS A 270 12.22 -6.11 12.88
N TYR A 271 12.42 -5.19 11.92
CA TYR A 271 13.14 -5.43 10.67
C TYR A 271 14.29 -4.42 10.51
N PRO A 272 15.50 -4.71 11.04
CA PRO A 272 16.60 -3.73 11.05
C PRO A 272 17.07 -3.22 9.68
N GLY A 273 16.87 -4.01 8.62
CA GLY A 273 17.20 -3.60 7.25
C GLY A 273 16.10 -2.78 6.57
N PHE A 274 14.88 -2.74 7.12
CA PHE A 274 13.74 -2.05 6.53
C PHE A 274 13.94 -0.54 6.50
N TYR A 275 13.56 0.08 5.38
CA TYR A 275 13.33 1.51 5.29
C TYR A 275 12.29 1.82 4.21
N ALA A 276 11.47 2.84 4.45
CA ALA A 276 10.52 3.34 3.48
C ALA A 276 10.34 4.85 3.60
N SER A 277 10.48 5.54 2.47
CA SER A 277 10.21 6.96 2.29
C SER A 277 8.78 7.24 1.81
N ARG A 278 8.06 6.21 1.36
CA ARG A 278 6.61 6.24 1.17
C ARG A 278 5.99 5.14 2.02
N ARG A 279 5.13 5.51 2.96
CA ARG A 279 4.44 4.57 3.85
C ARG A 279 2.94 4.76 3.75
N ASN A 280 2.20 3.68 3.46
CA ASN A 280 0.75 3.67 3.43
C ASN A 280 0.24 2.37 4.06
N TYR A 281 -0.83 2.47 4.84
CA TYR A 281 -1.49 1.38 5.52
C TYR A 281 -2.97 1.43 5.18
N ASP A 282 -3.52 0.27 4.80
CA ASP A 282 -4.94 0.12 4.54
C ASP A 282 -5.59 -0.45 5.80
N ILE A 283 -6.51 0.29 6.40
CA ILE A 283 -7.19 -0.07 7.65
C ILE A 283 -8.64 -0.38 7.34
N ALA A 284 -9.08 -1.60 7.63
CA ALA A 284 -10.48 -1.97 7.53
C ALA A 284 -11.21 -1.65 8.82
N GLN A 285 -12.39 -1.04 8.68
CA GLN A 285 -13.36 -0.86 9.74
C GLN A 285 -14.70 -1.40 9.30
N GLY A 286 -15.30 -2.27 10.11
CA GLY A 286 -16.54 -2.93 9.75
C GLY A 286 -17.12 -3.69 10.93
N LEU A 287 -18.07 -4.55 10.64
CA LEU A 287 -18.78 -5.36 11.62
C LEU A 287 -18.39 -6.83 11.45
N ASP A 288 -18.12 -7.52 12.56
CA ASP A 288 -17.89 -8.96 12.55
C ASP A 288 -19.20 -9.75 12.47
N SER A 289 -19.11 -11.09 12.45
CA SER A 289 -20.28 -11.98 12.35
C SER A 289 -21.29 -11.84 13.50
N GLN A 290 -20.92 -11.19 14.61
CA GLN A 290 -21.77 -10.93 15.76
C GLN A 290 -22.29 -9.49 15.77
N GLY A 291 -21.98 -8.68 14.74
CA GLY A 291 -22.34 -7.27 14.65
C GLY A 291 -21.48 -6.35 15.52
N GLN A 292 -20.33 -6.82 16.01
CA GLN A 292 -19.40 -5.99 16.78
C GLN A 292 -18.47 -5.22 15.84
N ARG A 293 -18.26 -3.93 16.12
CA ARG A 293 -17.30 -3.12 15.36
C ARG A 293 -15.88 -3.63 15.56
N ARG A 294 -15.15 -3.77 14.45
CA ARG A 294 -13.74 -4.14 14.38
C ARG A 294 -12.98 -3.14 13.53
N SER A 295 -11.71 -2.95 13.86
CA SER A 295 -10.78 -2.08 13.14
C SER A 295 -9.42 -2.77 13.11
N GLY A 296 -8.74 -2.80 11.97
CA GLY A 296 -7.40 -3.35 11.90
C GLY A 296 -6.69 -3.07 10.58
N VAL A 297 -5.36 -2.97 10.62
CA VAL A 297 -4.52 -2.88 9.43
C VAL A 297 -4.65 -4.18 8.64
N LEU A 298 -5.11 -4.06 7.40
CA LEU A 298 -5.20 -5.17 6.45
C LEU A 298 -3.83 -5.46 5.83
N GLU A 299 -3.19 -4.41 5.32
CA GLU A 299 -1.93 -4.51 4.61
C GLU A 299 -1.18 -3.18 4.58
N GLN A 300 0.12 -3.28 4.32
CA GLN A 300 0.99 -2.13 4.05
C GLN A 300 1.22 -1.95 2.54
N SER A 301 1.61 -0.75 2.14
CA SER A 301 2.06 -0.42 0.79
C SER A 301 3.24 0.55 0.83
N TRP A 302 4.45 0.00 0.84
CA TRP A 302 5.73 0.72 0.72
C TRP A 302 6.23 0.85 -0.73
N ARG A 303 5.30 1.07 -1.67
CA ARG A 303 5.56 1.21 -3.11
C ARG A 303 4.66 2.27 -3.71
N MET A 304 4.85 2.66 -4.97
CA MET A 304 3.84 3.45 -5.68
C MET A 304 2.48 2.72 -5.69
N GLY A 305 1.39 3.46 -5.46
CA GLY A 305 0.03 2.93 -5.42
C GLY A 305 -1.02 3.96 -5.87
N GLY A 306 -2.30 3.63 -5.74
CA GLY A 306 -3.41 4.48 -6.20
C GLY A 306 -3.53 5.85 -5.50
N ALA A 307 -3.02 5.97 -4.27
CA ALA A 307 -2.95 7.22 -3.53
C ALA A 307 -1.73 8.09 -3.90
N SER A 308 -0.76 7.58 -4.67
CA SER A 308 0.50 8.29 -4.95
C SER A 308 0.30 9.61 -5.66
N SER A 309 -0.68 9.71 -6.56
CA SER A 309 -0.96 10.99 -7.23
C SER A 309 -1.46 12.06 -6.25
N ALA A 310 -2.26 11.67 -5.25
CA ALA A 310 -2.73 12.58 -4.21
C ALA A 310 -1.57 13.06 -3.31
N GLU A 311 -0.62 12.18 -2.97
CA GLU A 311 0.56 12.56 -2.19
C GLU A 311 1.45 13.57 -2.94
N VAL A 312 1.66 13.38 -4.25
CA VAL A 312 2.44 14.30 -5.09
C VAL A 312 1.73 15.66 -5.23
N ALA A 313 0.42 15.65 -5.43
CA ALA A 313 -0.38 16.89 -5.46
C ALA A 313 -0.29 17.64 -4.12
N ALA A 314 -0.39 16.91 -3.00
CA ALA A 314 -0.30 17.50 -1.68
C ALA A 314 1.06 18.15 -1.43
N LEU A 315 2.14 17.45 -1.77
CA LEU A 315 3.50 18.00 -1.71
C LEU A 315 3.59 19.30 -2.53
N GLN A 316 3.09 19.30 -3.77
CA GLN A 316 3.12 20.50 -4.60
C GLN A 316 2.37 21.68 -3.96
N SER A 317 1.20 21.43 -3.39
CA SER A 317 0.41 22.46 -2.70
C SER A 317 1.16 23.05 -1.51
N PHE A 318 1.79 22.22 -0.67
CA PHE A 318 2.57 22.72 0.47
C PHE A 318 3.84 23.47 0.07
N ILE A 319 4.49 23.07 -1.03
CA ILE A 319 5.64 23.81 -1.57
C ILE A 319 5.21 25.18 -2.12
N ASN A 320 4.11 25.22 -2.87
CA ASN A 320 3.60 26.47 -3.46
C ASN A 320 3.02 27.40 -2.40
N HIS A 321 2.46 26.84 -1.32
CA HIS A 321 1.81 27.58 -0.25
C HIS A 321 2.23 27.06 1.14
N PRO A 322 3.44 27.44 1.62
CA PRO A 322 3.99 26.92 2.89
C PRO A 322 3.18 27.24 4.16
N GLY A 323 2.19 28.13 4.06
CA GLY A 323 1.29 28.48 5.18
C GLY A 323 0.06 27.57 5.32
N LEU A 324 -0.18 26.64 4.37
CA LEU A 324 -1.30 25.70 4.46
C LEU A 324 -1.07 24.72 5.61
N LYS A 325 -2.08 24.58 6.48
CA LYS A 325 -2.04 23.64 7.62
C LYS A 325 -2.53 22.25 7.25
N ALA A 326 -3.46 22.18 6.31
CA ALA A 326 -4.02 20.95 5.80
C ALA A 326 -4.68 21.23 4.44
N ILE A 327 -4.96 20.17 3.69
CA ILE A 327 -5.70 20.19 2.43
C ILE A 327 -6.50 18.89 2.27
N TYR A 328 -7.56 18.95 1.46
CA TYR A 328 -8.24 17.76 0.98
C TYR A 328 -7.74 17.43 -0.42
N VAL A 329 -7.36 16.19 -0.65
CA VAL A 329 -6.89 15.71 -1.95
C VAL A 329 -7.59 14.42 -2.30
N SER A 330 -8.14 14.33 -3.51
CA SER A 330 -8.76 13.11 -4.00
C SER A 330 -7.98 12.56 -5.18
N SER A 331 -7.48 11.33 -5.07
CA SER A 331 -7.07 10.56 -6.25
C SER A 331 -8.28 9.82 -6.79
N VAL A 332 -8.47 9.82 -8.12
CA VAL A 332 -9.60 9.17 -8.78
C VAL A 332 -9.10 8.28 -9.92
N GLU A 333 -9.59 7.04 -9.97
CA GLU A 333 -9.50 6.13 -11.10
C GLU A 333 -10.92 5.80 -11.58
N THR A 334 -11.22 6.10 -12.84
CA THR A 334 -12.52 5.76 -13.45
C THR A 334 -12.34 5.12 -14.81
N TYR A 335 -13.17 4.13 -15.09
CA TYR A 335 -13.22 3.41 -16.36
C TYR A 335 -14.30 3.99 -17.29
N GLU A 336 -15.01 5.03 -16.85
CA GLU A 336 -16.03 5.71 -17.64
C GLU A 336 -15.43 6.86 -18.44
N HIS A 337 -15.83 6.96 -19.71
CA HIS A 337 -15.39 8.07 -20.55
C HIS A 337 -16.04 9.38 -20.12
N GLN A 338 -15.26 10.23 -19.45
CA GLN A 338 -15.73 11.52 -18.97
C GLN A 338 -14.73 12.66 -19.23
N ALA A 339 -15.27 13.88 -19.25
CA ALA A 339 -14.47 15.09 -19.23
C ALA A 339 -13.69 15.17 -17.91
N LEU A 340 -12.48 15.74 -17.98
CA LEU A 340 -11.71 16.03 -16.78
C LEU A 340 -12.47 17.10 -15.95
N PRO A 341 -12.70 16.90 -14.64
CA PRO A 341 -13.29 17.94 -13.80
C PRO A 341 -12.48 19.23 -13.84
N ALA A 342 -13.14 20.36 -13.55
CA ALA A 342 -12.44 21.64 -13.45
C ALA A 342 -11.33 21.56 -12.38
N ASP A 343 -10.19 22.18 -12.68
CA ASP A 343 -9.01 22.26 -11.80
C ASP A 343 -8.39 20.90 -11.40
N ALA A 344 -8.85 19.79 -11.98
CA ALA A 344 -8.25 18.49 -11.79
C ALA A 344 -6.93 18.37 -12.57
N ILE A 345 -5.99 17.62 -11.99
CA ILE A 345 -4.70 17.30 -12.59
C ILE A 345 -4.81 15.91 -13.20
N GLU A 346 -4.76 15.82 -14.53
CA GLU A 346 -4.75 14.54 -15.24
C GLU A 346 -3.40 13.82 -15.03
N VAL A 347 -3.45 12.57 -14.59
CA VAL A 347 -2.28 11.71 -14.39
C VAL A 347 -2.14 10.72 -15.54
N TYR A 348 -3.25 10.15 -15.98
CA TYR A 348 -3.29 9.18 -17.07
C TYR A 348 -4.66 9.21 -17.76
N ARG A 349 -4.67 9.10 -19.09
CA ARG A 349 -5.87 8.86 -19.89
C ARG A 349 -5.50 7.91 -21.03
N GLY A 350 -6.16 6.76 -21.10
CA GLY A 350 -5.88 5.75 -22.12
C GLY A 350 -6.46 4.39 -21.79
N PRO A 351 -6.13 3.34 -22.55
CA PRO A 351 -6.59 1.98 -22.27
C PRO A 351 -5.88 1.36 -21.06
N ALA A 352 -6.56 0.44 -20.36
CA ALA A 352 -5.98 -0.41 -19.33
C ALA A 352 -5.82 -1.85 -19.83
N GLU A 353 -5.18 -2.72 -19.04
CA GLU A 353 -4.92 -4.12 -19.44
C GLU A 353 -6.20 -4.90 -19.83
N HIS A 354 -7.31 -4.56 -19.17
CA HIS A 354 -8.61 -5.24 -19.31
C HIS A 354 -9.77 -4.27 -19.55
N SER A 355 -9.49 -3.03 -19.93
CA SER A 355 -10.50 -2.02 -20.26
C SER A 355 -10.03 -1.14 -21.40
N GLU A 356 -10.95 -0.76 -22.29
CA GLU A 356 -10.64 0.16 -23.39
C GLU A 356 -10.36 1.59 -22.90
N PHE A 357 -10.76 1.91 -21.67
CA PHE A 357 -10.59 3.24 -21.09
C PHE A 357 -10.29 3.19 -19.59
N LEU A 358 -9.39 4.09 -19.17
CA LEU A 358 -9.04 4.42 -17.81
C LEU A 358 -8.61 5.89 -17.77
N LEU A 359 -9.20 6.64 -16.85
CA LEU A 359 -8.83 8.00 -16.52
C LEU A 359 -8.39 8.04 -15.05
N LYS A 360 -7.15 8.50 -14.83
CA LYS A 360 -6.60 8.80 -13.50
C LYS A 360 -6.39 10.29 -13.36
N TYR A 361 -6.93 10.88 -12.31
CA TYR A 361 -6.74 12.31 -12.03
C TYR A 361 -6.73 12.59 -10.53
N VAL A 362 -6.35 13.82 -10.19
CA VAL A 362 -6.34 14.32 -8.81
C VAL A 362 -7.11 15.63 -8.73
N THR A 363 -7.87 15.83 -7.65
CA THR A 363 -8.40 17.14 -7.27
C THR A 363 -7.83 17.57 -5.93
N VAL A 364 -7.65 18.89 -5.76
CA VAL A 364 -7.16 19.49 -4.52
C VAL A 364 -8.16 20.55 -4.08
N ASN A 365 -8.59 20.47 -2.83
CA ASN A 365 -9.51 21.42 -2.22
C ASN A 365 -8.89 22.02 -0.94
N SER A 366 -9.25 23.27 -0.66
CA SER A 366 -8.86 23.96 0.58
C SER A 366 -9.41 23.23 1.80
N TYR A 367 -8.66 23.22 2.90
CA TYR A 367 -9.13 22.72 4.18
C TYR A 367 -10.12 23.67 4.86
N ASP A 368 -9.93 24.98 4.71
CA ASP A 368 -10.70 26.00 5.43
C ASP A 368 -11.98 26.46 4.70
N GLY A 369 -12.32 25.84 3.57
CA GLY A 369 -13.45 26.24 2.70
C GLY A 369 -13.07 27.29 1.67
#